data_AF-A0A1B7WN30-F1
#
_entry.id   AF-A0A1B7WN30-F1
#
_cell.length_a   1.000
_cell.length_b   1.000
_cell.length_c   1.000
_cell.angle_alpha   90.00
_cell.angle_beta   90.00
_cell.angle_gamma   90.00
#
_symmetry.space_group_name_H-M   'P 1'
#
loop_
_entity.id
_entity.type
_entity.pdbx_description
1 polymer ?
#
loop_
_entity_poly.entity_id
_entity_poly.type
_entity_poly.pdbx_seq_one_letter_code
_entity_poly.pdbx_strand_id
1 'polypeptide(L)'
;MTLTTNHAHNLTTLRPRKMPPAIVSHQVILGIAAFSVSFGLSLVPNWDFSKAFLSGIITVLATYSAAFLVDKRRRTDELKIVGSLQRRIRDLEALKSRIFREIEQLEEYKNLLYTETQQLEKQIGDCRNQRDGLHRDIGTFAAQKKQIESEVNNLKNEFNNLENSHIELNNSYNNLIIEKRKLELNCNVFRAEIKQIQIQIDICKQEKKELENDLILLGRLKPQLEEKLYELRLESQNREMEISKQNDLLTQITTSRNNLENTINTLEIKTLEQKSEINQLQNQISLLQEERDLLQNQVWELMQMETINSNCEILPDNQENNVELFPFDELLQTLDIDIIDTEHDQPTNLPTEWHNLLENLSAYEIQVLKAILEKDNPQETIKQIAEANITMPNLLIDAINEIANQAIGKSIIETKSEIPEIIEEHLLNVKTMISKYS
;
A
#
# COMPACT_ATOMS: atom_id res chain seq x y z
N MET A 1 51.77 83.04 -3.99
CA MET A 1 51.73 84.52 -3.87
C MET A 1 53.13 84.99 -3.49
N THR A 2 53.67 86.02 -4.13
CA THR A 2 55.10 86.38 -4.05
C THR A 2 55.38 87.46 -3.00
N LEU A 3 56.42 87.28 -2.18
CA LEU A 3 57.11 88.37 -1.51
C LEU A 3 58.63 88.17 -1.57
N THR A 4 59.28 89.00 -2.39
CA THR A 4 60.73 89.15 -2.46
C THR A 4 61.14 90.40 -1.69
N THR A 5 62.11 90.31 -0.78
CA THR A 5 62.71 91.49 -0.14
C THR A 5 64.23 91.47 -0.26
N ASN A 6 64.74 92.18 -1.27
CA ASN A 6 66.11 92.66 -1.25
C ASN A 6 66.30 93.63 -0.07
N HIS A 7 67.44 93.56 0.61
CA HIS A 7 68.04 94.76 1.20
C HIS A 7 69.56 94.61 1.31
N ALA A 8 70.28 95.46 0.59
CA ALA A 8 71.71 95.68 0.79
C ALA A 8 71.92 96.87 1.74
N HIS A 9 73.05 96.89 2.44
CA HIS A 9 73.62 98.16 2.88
C HIS A 9 75.16 98.11 2.98
N ASN A 10 75.80 98.98 2.20
CA ASN A 10 77.22 99.29 2.36
C ASN A 10 77.40 100.19 3.60
N LEU A 11 78.52 100.00 4.32
CA LEU A 11 79.08 101.01 5.22
C LEU A 11 80.59 101.12 5.00
N THR A 12 81.08 102.35 4.96
CA THR A 12 82.39 102.71 4.41
C THR A 12 83.48 102.88 5.48
N THR A 13 84.71 102.55 5.12
CA THR A 13 85.88 102.70 6.01
C THR A 13 86.39 104.14 6.00
N LEU A 14 86.36 104.80 7.17
CA LEU A 14 86.83 106.18 7.31
C LEU A 14 88.37 106.24 7.47
N ARG A 15 88.99 107.03 6.60
CA ARG A 15 90.45 107.18 6.46
C ARG A 15 90.97 108.31 7.37
N PRO A 16 91.82 108.04 8.37
CA PRO A 16 92.34 109.10 9.25
C PRO A 16 93.34 110.01 8.52
N ARG A 17 93.12 111.33 8.61
CA ARG A 17 93.94 112.38 7.99
C ARG A 17 94.98 112.89 8.99
N LYS A 18 96.28 112.73 8.70
CA LYS A 18 97.36 113.33 9.51
C LYS A 18 97.34 114.86 9.39
N MET A 19 97.53 115.57 10.51
CA MET A 19 97.84 117.00 10.57
C MET A 19 99.18 117.20 11.30
N PRO A 20 100.07 118.09 10.82
CA PRO A 20 101.34 118.40 11.49
C PRO A 20 101.20 119.53 12.54
N PRO A 21 101.94 119.48 13.67
CA PRO A 21 101.89 120.53 14.70
C PRO A 21 102.84 121.70 14.41
N ALA A 22 102.33 122.78 13.82
CA ALA A 22 103.06 124.05 13.66
C ALA A 22 102.88 124.97 14.89
N ILE A 23 103.49 124.61 16.03
CA ILE A 23 103.29 125.33 17.31
C ILE A 23 104.63 125.75 17.92
N VAL A 24 105.27 126.77 17.33
CA VAL A 24 106.47 127.44 17.90
C VAL A 24 106.48 128.95 17.65
N SER A 25 106.07 129.41 16.46
CA SER A 25 106.24 130.80 15.99
C SER A 25 105.53 131.87 16.82
N HIS A 26 104.22 131.72 17.10
CA HIS A 26 103.43 132.77 17.76
C HIS A 26 103.87 133.08 19.20
N GLN A 27 104.50 132.13 19.90
CA GLN A 27 104.93 132.32 21.29
C GLN A 27 106.14 133.27 21.38
N VAL A 28 107.08 133.17 20.43
CA VAL A 28 108.27 134.04 20.38
C VAL A 28 107.90 135.48 20.06
N ILE A 29 106.99 135.69 19.11
CA ILE A 29 106.54 137.03 18.67
C ILE A 29 105.89 137.80 19.83
N LEU A 30 105.05 137.14 20.63
CA LEU A 30 104.37 137.79 21.77
C LEU A 30 105.36 138.19 22.88
N GLY A 31 106.37 137.35 23.14
CA GLY A 31 107.44 137.65 24.10
C GLY A 31 108.28 138.87 23.69
N ILE A 32 108.64 138.97 22.41
CA ILE A 32 109.38 140.13 21.87
C ILE A 32 108.54 141.41 21.99
N ALA A 33 107.24 141.36 21.66
CA ALA A 33 106.36 142.52 21.78
C ALA A 33 106.23 143.01 23.24
N ALA A 34 106.03 142.08 24.19
CA ALA A 34 105.95 142.40 25.62
C ALA A 34 107.26 142.96 26.20
N PHE A 35 108.40 142.44 25.75
CA PHE A 35 109.73 142.95 26.09
C PHE A 35 109.90 144.41 25.63
N SER A 36 109.63 144.70 24.35
CA SER A 36 109.76 146.05 23.79
C SER A 36 108.90 147.09 24.50
N VAL A 37 107.65 146.76 24.84
CA VAL A 37 106.76 147.66 25.58
C VAL A 37 107.25 147.89 27.00
N SER A 38 107.66 146.83 27.73
CA SER A 38 108.15 146.97 29.11
C SER A 38 109.48 147.72 29.20
N PHE A 39 110.41 147.44 28.27
CA PHE A 39 111.70 148.11 28.18
C PHE A 39 111.52 149.60 27.88
N GLY A 40 110.70 149.95 26.88
CA GLY A 40 110.42 151.35 26.53
C GLY A 40 109.80 152.13 27.67
N LEU A 41 108.79 151.58 28.35
CA LEU A 41 108.07 152.26 29.43
C LEU A 41 108.94 152.46 30.68
N SER A 42 109.92 151.57 30.92
CA SER A 42 110.85 151.66 32.05
C SER A 42 112.10 152.52 31.80
N LEU A 43 112.40 152.90 30.55
CA LEU A 43 113.58 153.71 30.21
C LEU A 43 113.33 155.22 30.40
N VAL A 44 112.10 155.66 30.10
CA VAL A 44 111.69 157.07 30.02
C VAL A 44 111.94 157.91 31.29
N PRO A 45 111.71 157.45 32.53
CA PRO A 45 111.79 158.33 33.70
C PRO A 45 113.21 158.63 34.19
N ASN A 46 114.11 157.63 34.20
CA ASN A 46 115.35 157.67 34.99
C ASN A 46 116.63 157.27 34.21
N TRP A 47 116.54 156.84 32.95
CA TRP A 47 117.68 156.33 32.15
C TRP A 47 118.46 155.13 32.76
N ASP A 48 117.94 154.51 33.83
CA ASP A 48 118.47 153.32 34.49
C ASP A 48 118.33 152.05 33.60
N PHE A 49 119.25 151.88 32.64
CA PHE A 49 119.30 150.70 31.75
C PHE A 49 119.20 149.36 32.50
N SER A 50 119.86 149.25 33.66
CA SER A 50 119.84 148.04 34.49
C SER A 50 118.42 147.67 34.98
N LYS A 51 117.63 148.68 35.42
CA LYS A 51 116.27 148.45 35.93
C LYS A 51 115.29 148.16 34.79
N ALA A 52 115.43 148.84 33.65
CA ALA A 52 114.60 148.61 32.46
C ALA A 52 114.84 147.23 31.81
N PHE A 53 116.08 146.75 31.83
CA PHE A 53 116.40 145.39 31.37
C PHE A 53 115.84 144.32 32.33
N LEU A 54 115.93 144.55 33.64
CA LEU A 54 115.38 143.65 34.65
C LEU A 54 113.84 143.54 34.55
N SER A 55 113.13 144.66 34.40
CA SER A 55 111.68 144.65 34.23
C SER A 55 111.26 143.97 32.91
N GLY A 56 111.99 144.17 31.81
CA GLY A 56 111.81 143.42 30.56
C GLY A 56 111.94 141.91 30.72
N ILE A 57 112.98 141.43 31.41
CA ILE A 57 113.16 139.99 31.70
C ILE A 57 112.02 139.43 32.57
N ILE A 58 111.63 140.16 33.62
CA ILE A 58 110.55 139.76 34.52
C ILE A 58 109.22 139.66 33.76
N THR A 59 108.90 140.63 32.88
CA THR A 59 107.70 140.55 32.03
C THR A 59 107.75 139.34 31.10
N VAL A 60 108.88 139.08 30.42
CA VAL A 60 108.99 137.91 29.52
C VAL A 60 108.78 136.59 30.27
N LEU A 61 109.37 136.43 31.45
CA LEU A 61 109.15 135.26 32.32
C LEU A 61 107.69 135.14 32.79
N ALA A 62 107.06 136.26 33.18
CA ALA A 62 105.67 136.28 33.62
C ALA A 62 104.70 135.97 32.47
N THR A 63 104.91 136.55 31.27
CA THR A 63 104.12 136.27 30.06
C THR A 63 104.29 134.80 29.62
N TYR A 64 105.51 134.26 29.65
CA TYR A 64 105.74 132.84 29.33
C TYR A 64 105.05 131.90 30.33
N SER A 65 105.14 132.19 31.63
CA SER A 65 104.47 131.42 32.69
C SER A 65 102.93 131.50 32.56
N ALA A 66 102.38 132.68 32.27
CA ALA A 66 100.95 132.86 32.04
C ALA A 66 100.47 132.10 30.79
N ALA A 67 101.22 132.17 29.68
CA ALA A 67 100.92 131.43 28.46
C ALA A 67 100.96 129.91 28.69
N PHE A 68 101.94 129.41 29.44
CA PHE A 68 102.03 127.98 29.81
C PHE A 68 100.86 127.54 30.69
N LEU A 69 100.43 128.37 31.65
CA LEU A 69 99.25 128.08 32.47
C LEU A 69 97.94 128.08 31.65
N VAL A 70 97.80 128.99 30.69
CA VAL A 70 96.63 129.05 29.79
C VAL A 70 96.61 127.85 28.84
N ASP A 71 97.73 127.49 28.22
CA ASP A 71 97.81 126.30 27.36
C ASP A 71 97.57 125.01 28.15
N LYS A 72 98.14 124.90 29.36
CA LYS A 72 97.86 123.78 30.27
C LYS A 72 96.36 123.70 30.64
N ARG A 73 95.71 124.83 30.95
CA ARG A 73 94.28 124.87 31.25
C ARG A 73 93.44 124.47 30.04
N ARG A 74 93.72 125.06 28.87
CA ARG A 74 93.10 124.72 27.59
C ARG A 74 93.21 123.22 27.29
N ARG A 75 94.40 122.63 27.41
CA ARG A 75 94.60 121.17 27.27
C ARG A 75 93.80 120.37 28.29
N THR A 76 93.66 120.82 29.54
CA THR A 76 92.78 120.11 30.50
C THR A 76 91.30 120.22 30.16
N ASP A 77 90.85 121.29 29.51
CA ASP A 77 89.46 121.45 29.08
C ASP A 77 89.17 120.70 27.77
N GLU A 78 90.11 120.71 26.83
CA GLU A 78 90.09 119.84 25.64
C GLU A 78 90.13 118.35 26.06
N LEU A 79 90.91 117.97 27.09
CA LEU A 79 90.90 116.61 27.67
C LEU A 79 89.57 116.26 28.36
N LYS A 80 88.88 117.23 28.99
CA LYS A 80 87.52 117.00 29.53
C LYS A 80 86.51 116.77 28.42
N ILE A 81 86.59 117.53 27.32
CA ILE A 81 85.71 117.40 26.15
C ILE A 81 85.99 116.08 25.42
N VAL A 82 87.25 115.73 25.17
CA VAL A 82 87.62 114.42 24.61
C VAL A 82 87.19 113.29 25.55
N GLY A 83 87.36 113.45 26.87
CA GLY A 83 86.91 112.48 27.86
C GLY A 83 85.38 112.32 27.93
N SER A 84 84.61 113.39 27.75
CA SER A 84 83.14 113.31 27.71
C SER A 84 82.62 112.73 26.39
N LEU A 85 83.27 113.05 25.27
CA LEU A 85 83.00 112.42 23.97
C LEU A 85 83.36 110.93 23.97
N GLN A 86 84.51 110.54 24.53
CA GLN A 86 84.90 109.14 24.69
C GLN A 86 83.95 108.36 25.62
N ARG A 87 83.46 108.99 26.70
CA ARG A 87 82.38 108.41 27.51
C ARG A 87 81.11 108.23 26.67
N ARG A 88 80.65 109.28 25.98
CA ARG A 88 79.42 109.21 25.18
C ARG A 88 79.51 108.20 24.02
N ILE A 89 80.67 108.05 23.40
CA ILE A 89 80.95 107.00 22.40
C ILE A 89 80.82 105.63 23.06
N ARG A 90 81.49 105.38 24.18
CA ARG A 90 81.39 104.14 24.95
C ARG A 90 79.96 103.83 25.40
N ASP A 91 79.22 104.85 25.83
CA ASP A 91 77.81 104.72 26.24
C ASP A 91 76.93 104.31 25.05
N LEU A 92 77.16 104.89 23.87
CA LEU A 92 76.46 104.55 22.63
C LEU A 92 76.86 103.16 22.08
N GLU A 93 78.13 102.77 22.21
CA GLU A 93 78.62 101.42 21.89
C GLU A 93 77.99 100.38 22.83
N ALA A 94 77.89 100.67 24.13
CA ALA A 94 77.20 99.84 25.11
C ALA A 94 75.67 99.80 24.92
N LEU A 95 75.06 100.85 24.36
CA LEU A 95 73.64 100.83 23.96
C LEU A 95 73.46 100.01 22.69
N LYS A 96 74.36 100.14 21.71
CA LYS A 96 74.34 99.35 20.47
C LYS A 96 74.49 97.85 20.75
N SER A 97 75.37 97.44 21.67
CA SER A 97 75.53 96.02 22.00
C SER A 97 74.33 95.45 22.77
N ARG A 98 73.64 96.25 23.60
CA ARG A 98 72.34 95.86 24.20
C ARG A 98 71.27 95.66 23.12
N ILE A 99 71.07 96.64 22.25
CA ILE A 99 70.11 96.56 21.14
C ILE A 99 70.42 95.38 20.22
N PHE A 100 71.71 95.12 19.92
CA PHE A 100 72.10 93.96 19.10
C PHE A 100 71.70 92.64 19.77
N ARG A 101 71.98 92.48 21.07
CA ARG A 101 71.59 91.28 21.83
C ARG A 101 70.06 91.16 21.98
N GLU A 102 69.34 92.26 22.10
CA GLU A 102 67.87 92.27 22.13
C GLU A 102 67.29 91.86 20.77
N ILE A 103 67.90 92.27 19.65
CA ILE A 103 67.53 91.80 18.30
C ILE A 103 67.85 90.31 18.12
N GLU A 104 69.02 89.86 18.57
CA GLU A 104 69.45 88.46 18.55
C GLU A 104 68.46 87.56 19.34
N GLN A 105 68.08 87.96 20.55
CA GLN A 105 67.07 87.28 21.36
C GLN A 105 65.66 87.31 20.75
N LEU A 106 65.27 88.39 20.07
CA LEU A 106 64.02 88.47 19.33
C LEU A 106 64.02 87.58 18.07
N GLU A 107 65.18 87.41 17.42
CA GLU A 107 65.33 86.50 16.29
C GLU A 107 65.32 85.03 16.73
N GLU A 108 65.98 84.68 17.84
CA GLU A 108 65.85 83.36 18.48
C GLU A 108 64.38 83.05 18.83
N TYR A 109 63.67 83.98 19.49
CA TYR A 109 62.27 83.80 19.86
C TYR A 109 61.35 83.67 18.63
N LYS A 110 61.55 84.49 17.61
CA LYS A 110 60.84 84.41 16.33
C LYS A 110 61.07 83.06 15.64
N ASN A 111 62.30 82.55 15.64
CA ASN A 111 62.64 81.27 15.03
C ASN A 111 62.00 80.10 15.81
N LEU A 112 62.02 80.15 17.14
CA LEU A 112 61.34 79.17 18.00
C LEU A 112 59.82 79.17 17.73
N LEU A 113 59.17 80.34 17.77
CA LEU A 113 57.73 80.47 17.50
C LEU A 113 57.35 80.02 16.08
N TYR A 114 58.24 80.22 15.10
CA TYR A 114 58.06 79.72 13.75
C TYR A 114 58.13 78.18 13.68
N THR A 115 59.09 77.55 14.37
CA THR A 115 59.15 76.08 14.46
C THR A 115 57.98 75.46 15.22
N GLU A 116 57.51 76.12 16.29
CA GLU A 116 56.30 75.73 17.02
C GLU A 116 55.06 75.83 16.12
N THR A 117 54.94 76.91 15.34
CA THR A 117 53.85 77.10 14.37
C THR A 117 53.86 75.98 13.31
N GLN A 118 55.02 75.61 12.75
CA GLN A 118 55.13 74.49 11.81
C GLN A 118 54.77 73.14 12.46
N GLN A 119 55.16 72.92 13.71
CA GLN A 119 54.81 71.70 14.45
C GLN A 119 53.30 71.60 14.71
N LEU A 120 52.66 72.71 15.10
CA LEU A 120 51.21 72.80 15.28
C LEU A 120 50.46 72.64 13.95
N GLU A 121 50.94 73.24 12.85
CA GLU A 121 50.38 73.05 11.50
C GLU A 121 50.42 71.58 11.09
N LYS A 122 51.55 70.89 11.32
CA LYS A 122 51.66 69.44 11.07
C LYS A 122 50.67 68.65 11.93
N GLN A 123 50.60 68.92 13.24
CA GLN A 123 49.66 68.24 14.14
C GLN A 123 48.19 68.45 13.72
N ILE A 124 47.83 69.65 13.27
CA ILE A 124 46.50 69.95 12.72
C ILE A 124 46.25 69.15 11.42
N GLY A 125 47.27 68.99 10.57
CA GLY A 125 47.22 68.12 9.40
C GLY A 125 46.99 66.64 9.77
N ASP A 126 47.79 66.11 10.69
CA ASP A 126 47.68 64.72 11.17
C ASP A 126 46.32 64.45 11.83
N CYS A 127 45.80 65.37 12.65
CA CYS A 127 44.46 65.26 13.23
C CYS A 127 43.33 65.34 12.20
N ARG A 128 43.47 66.14 11.12
CA ARG A 128 42.50 66.16 10.00
C ARG A 128 42.51 64.83 9.27
N ASN A 129 43.69 64.30 8.95
CA ASN A 129 43.84 62.99 8.29
C ASN A 129 43.21 61.85 9.11
N GLN A 130 43.40 61.86 10.44
CA GLN A 130 42.76 60.91 11.35
C GLN A 130 41.23 61.05 11.37
N ARG A 131 40.72 62.29 11.51
CA ARG A 131 39.28 62.58 11.50
C ARG A 131 38.63 62.13 10.18
N ASP A 132 39.28 62.37 9.05
CA ASP A 132 38.74 62.08 7.73
C ASP A 132 38.79 60.57 7.43
N GLY A 133 39.79 59.86 7.95
CA GLY A 133 39.79 58.39 8.04
C GLY A 133 38.63 57.86 8.87
N LEU A 134 38.44 58.36 10.09
CA LEU A 134 37.33 57.97 10.97
C LEU A 134 35.96 58.26 10.35
N HIS A 135 35.78 59.37 9.63
CA HIS A 135 34.54 59.65 8.90
C HIS A 135 34.28 58.63 7.78
N ARG A 136 35.32 58.22 7.04
CA ARG A 136 35.18 57.17 6.02
C ARG A 136 34.79 55.83 6.64
N ASP A 137 35.42 55.46 7.75
CA ASP A 137 35.19 54.18 8.41
C ASP A 137 33.83 54.15 9.14
N ILE A 138 33.36 55.27 9.70
CA ILE A 138 31.95 55.44 10.13
C ILE A 138 30.99 55.25 8.95
N GLY A 139 31.35 55.75 7.76
CA GLY A 139 30.58 55.54 6.54
C GLY A 139 30.49 54.07 6.10
N THR A 140 31.59 53.31 6.19
CA THR A 140 31.57 51.87 5.86
C THR A 140 30.80 51.05 6.90
N PHE A 141 30.95 51.34 8.20
CA PHE A 141 30.15 50.70 9.24
C PHE A 141 28.65 51.02 9.13
N ALA A 142 28.28 52.24 8.73
CA ALA A 142 26.88 52.59 8.47
C ALA A 142 26.30 51.83 7.26
N ALA A 143 27.09 51.64 6.20
CA ALA A 143 26.69 50.83 5.05
C ALA A 143 26.55 49.34 5.40
N GLN A 144 27.53 48.77 6.11
CA GLN A 144 27.49 47.38 6.60
C GLN A 144 26.30 47.13 7.53
N LYS A 145 26.04 48.04 8.48
CA LYS A 145 24.85 47.97 9.34
C LYS A 145 23.57 47.90 8.51
N LYS A 146 23.40 48.78 7.51
CA LYS A 146 22.22 48.79 6.65
C LYS A 146 22.09 47.50 5.82
N GLN A 147 23.21 46.92 5.37
CA GLN A 147 23.20 45.62 4.71
C GLN A 147 22.73 44.51 5.64
N ILE A 148 23.28 44.42 6.86
CA ILE A 148 22.89 43.41 7.86
C ILE A 148 21.42 43.60 8.27
N GLU A 149 20.93 44.83 8.41
CA GLU A 149 19.50 45.11 8.63
C GLU A 149 18.63 44.64 7.45
N SER A 150 19.11 44.71 6.21
CA SER A 150 18.42 44.12 5.04
C SER A 150 18.42 42.60 5.09
N GLU A 151 19.55 41.97 5.41
CA GLU A 151 19.70 40.51 5.48
C GLU A 151 18.84 39.91 6.60
N VAL A 152 18.80 40.55 7.78
CA VAL A 152 17.92 40.15 8.89
C VAL A 152 16.43 40.26 8.52
N ASN A 153 16.03 41.30 7.78
CA ASN A 153 14.65 41.41 7.31
C ASN A 153 14.30 40.36 6.25
N ASN A 154 15.23 40.01 5.37
CA ASN A 154 15.05 38.93 4.39
C ASN A 154 14.90 37.57 5.10
N LEU A 155 15.84 37.21 5.99
CA LEU A 155 15.78 35.97 6.78
C LEU A 155 14.50 35.87 7.63
N LYS A 156 14.02 36.99 8.17
CA LYS A 156 12.73 37.04 8.88
C LYS A 156 11.54 36.75 7.96
N ASN A 157 11.56 37.23 6.73
CA ASN A 157 10.51 36.94 5.75
C ASN A 157 10.58 35.47 5.29
N GLU A 158 11.77 34.93 5.08
CA GLU A 158 11.96 33.49 4.78
C GLU A 158 11.49 32.60 5.93
N PHE A 159 11.78 32.97 7.18
CA PHE A 159 11.28 32.27 8.36
C PHE A 159 9.75 32.30 8.44
N ASN A 160 9.12 33.47 8.23
CA ASN A 160 7.65 33.58 8.19
C ASN A 160 7.03 32.72 7.08
N ASN A 161 7.66 32.66 5.90
CA ASN A 161 7.20 31.82 4.79
C ASN A 161 7.34 30.32 5.11
N LEU A 162 8.42 29.92 5.79
CA LEU A 162 8.63 28.55 6.23
C LEU A 162 7.63 28.13 7.33
N GLU A 163 7.34 29.02 8.29
CA GLU A 163 6.32 28.80 9.32
C GLU A 163 4.92 28.65 8.69
N ASN A 164 4.55 29.52 7.74
CA ASN A 164 3.30 29.39 6.98
C ASN A 164 3.22 28.05 6.23
N SER A 165 4.28 27.66 5.53
CA SER A 165 4.36 26.39 4.80
C SER A 165 4.29 25.17 5.74
N HIS A 166 4.89 25.27 6.94
CA HIS A 166 4.79 24.25 7.99
C HIS A 166 3.34 24.13 8.53
N ILE A 167 2.64 25.25 8.73
CA ILE A 167 1.22 25.27 9.11
C ILE A 167 0.34 24.65 8.00
N GLU A 168 0.56 25.00 6.73
CA GLU A 168 -0.13 24.41 5.58
C GLU A 168 0.11 22.89 5.49
N LEU A 169 1.37 22.45 5.64
CA LEU A 169 1.75 21.03 5.64
C LEU A 169 1.08 20.29 6.81
N ASN A 170 1.11 20.84 8.02
CA ASN A 170 0.42 20.28 9.18
C ASN A 170 -1.11 20.19 8.97
N ASN A 171 -1.74 21.20 8.37
CA ASN A 171 -3.16 21.15 8.01
C ASN A 171 -3.45 20.03 6.99
N SER A 172 -2.60 19.89 5.96
CA SER A 172 -2.72 18.81 4.98
C SER A 172 -2.55 17.41 5.60
N TYR A 173 -1.62 17.27 6.54
CA TYR A 173 -1.37 16.04 7.29
C TYR A 173 -2.55 15.65 8.19
N ASN A 174 -3.14 16.61 8.90
CA ASN A 174 -4.34 16.39 9.71
C ASN A 174 -5.55 15.99 8.85
N ASN A 175 -5.74 16.60 7.68
CA ASN A 175 -6.76 16.20 6.71
C ASN A 175 -6.52 14.75 6.21
N LEU A 176 -5.26 14.38 5.93
CA LEU A 176 -4.90 13.02 5.52
C LEU A 176 -5.15 11.99 6.63
N ILE A 177 -4.96 12.34 7.91
CA ILE A 177 -5.34 11.49 9.05
C ILE A 177 -6.86 11.27 9.10
N ILE A 178 -7.67 12.31 8.81
CA ILE A 178 -9.13 12.21 8.81
C ILE A 178 -9.61 11.30 7.67
N GLU A 179 -9.14 11.52 6.45
CA GLU A 179 -9.51 10.67 5.30
C GLU A 179 -8.98 9.22 5.47
N LYS A 180 -7.80 9.02 6.08
CA LYS A 180 -7.31 7.69 6.46
C LYS A 180 -8.29 6.98 7.41
N ARG A 181 -8.71 7.64 8.51
CA ARG A 181 -9.65 7.06 9.49
C ARG A 181 -11.00 6.72 8.87
N LYS A 182 -11.47 7.56 7.96
CA LYS A 182 -12.71 7.36 7.18
C LYS A 182 -12.58 6.16 6.23
N LEU A 183 -11.44 6.01 5.55
CA LEU A 183 -11.17 4.83 4.72
C LEU A 183 -11.04 3.55 5.56
N GLU A 184 -10.36 3.59 6.72
CA GLU A 184 -10.27 2.48 7.67
C GLU A 184 -11.66 2.05 8.17
N LEU A 185 -12.56 3.00 8.45
CA LEU A 185 -13.95 2.72 8.83
C LEU A 185 -14.72 2.06 7.67
N ASN A 186 -14.62 2.59 6.44
CA ASN A 186 -15.24 1.99 5.26
C ASN A 186 -14.74 0.56 5.00
N CYS A 187 -13.42 0.33 5.11
CA CYS A 187 -12.83 -1.02 4.98
C CYS A 187 -13.34 -1.99 6.05
N ASN A 188 -13.64 -1.52 7.27
CA ASN A 188 -14.25 -2.35 8.31
C ASN A 188 -15.73 -2.64 8.03
N VAL A 189 -16.48 -1.70 7.44
CA VAL A 189 -17.87 -1.92 6.97
C VAL A 189 -17.90 -2.97 5.85
N PHE A 190 -17.13 -2.78 4.77
CA PHE A 190 -17.03 -3.77 3.69
C PHE A 190 -16.57 -5.15 4.18
N ARG A 191 -15.67 -5.21 5.17
CA ARG A 191 -15.27 -6.48 5.81
C ARG A 191 -16.39 -7.14 6.61
N ALA A 192 -17.33 -6.38 7.17
CA ALA A 192 -18.52 -6.93 7.82
C ALA A 192 -19.55 -7.41 6.78
N GLU A 193 -19.78 -6.64 5.72
CA GLU A 193 -20.66 -7.02 4.61
C GLU A 193 -20.18 -8.32 3.91
N ILE A 194 -18.88 -8.42 3.61
CA ILE A 194 -18.29 -9.65 3.04
C ILE A 194 -18.50 -10.85 3.96
N LYS A 195 -18.37 -10.69 5.28
CA LYS A 195 -18.66 -11.77 6.25
C LYS A 195 -20.14 -12.15 6.26
N GLN A 196 -21.05 -11.19 6.16
CA GLN A 196 -22.50 -11.44 6.09
C GLN A 196 -22.88 -12.19 4.80
N ILE A 197 -22.31 -11.77 3.65
CA ILE A 197 -22.49 -12.45 2.37
C ILE A 197 -21.91 -13.87 2.41
N GLN A 198 -20.74 -14.07 3.03
CA GLN A 198 -20.16 -15.40 3.21
C GLN A 198 -21.09 -16.33 4.02
N ILE A 199 -21.67 -15.83 5.12
CA ILE A 199 -22.65 -16.59 5.92
C ILE A 199 -23.90 -16.94 5.08
N GLN A 200 -24.42 -16.02 4.28
CA GLN A 200 -25.55 -16.28 3.39
C GLN A 200 -25.21 -17.31 2.30
N ILE A 201 -24.00 -17.26 1.74
CA ILE A 201 -23.50 -18.24 0.77
C ILE A 201 -23.41 -19.64 1.41
N ASP A 202 -22.93 -19.74 2.65
CA ASP A 202 -22.77 -21.03 3.33
C ASP A 202 -24.10 -21.62 3.82
N ILE A 203 -25.09 -20.79 4.16
CA ILE A 203 -26.49 -21.22 4.37
C ILE A 203 -27.08 -21.75 3.06
N CYS A 204 -26.99 -20.99 1.96
CA CYS A 204 -27.51 -21.38 0.65
C CYS A 204 -26.87 -22.69 0.12
N LYS A 205 -25.57 -22.92 0.39
CA LYS A 205 -24.91 -24.21 0.13
C LYS A 205 -25.50 -25.37 0.93
N GLN A 206 -25.94 -25.13 2.17
CA GLN A 206 -26.52 -26.16 3.03
C GLN A 206 -27.97 -26.48 2.60
N GLU A 207 -28.79 -25.45 2.38
CA GLU A 207 -30.14 -25.57 1.78
C GLU A 207 -30.09 -26.32 0.45
N LYS A 208 -29.09 -26.03 -0.41
CA LYS A 208 -28.87 -26.77 -1.65
C LYS A 208 -28.62 -28.27 -1.41
N LYS A 209 -27.75 -28.63 -0.45
CA LYS A 209 -27.46 -30.05 -0.15
C LYS A 209 -28.69 -30.79 0.36
N GLU A 210 -29.52 -30.12 1.16
CA GLU A 210 -30.76 -30.68 1.68
C GLU A 210 -31.75 -30.95 0.54
N LEU A 211 -31.91 -29.99 -0.39
CA LEU A 211 -32.70 -30.19 -1.62
C LEU A 211 -32.11 -31.27 -2.55
N GLU A 212 -30.78 -31.41 -2.65
CA GLU A 212 -30.13 -32.50 -3.41
C GLU A 212 -30.43 -33.87 -2.77
N ASN A 213 -30.43 -33.98 -1.44
CA ASN A 213 -30.81 -35.20 -0.71
C ASN A 213 -32.29 -35.55 -0.89
N ASP A 214 -33.18 -34.57 -0.79
CA ASP A 214 -34.63 -34.76 -1.00
C ASP A 214 -34.94 -35.19 -2.44
N LEU A 215 -34.21 -34.65 -3.42
CA LEU A 215 -34.33 -35.06 -4.83
C LEU A 215 -33.85 -36.51 -5.04
N ILE A 216 -32.76 -36.92 -4.38
CA ILE A 216 -32.30 -38.32 -4.38
C ILE A 216 -33.34 -39.25 -3.72
N LEU A 217 -33.96 -38.82 -2.62
CA LEU A 217 -35.02 -39.60 -1.95
C LEU A 217 -36.26 -39.72 -2.84
N LEU A 218 -36.73 -38.63 -3.44
CA LEU A 218 -37.86 -38.63 -4.37
C LEU A 218 -37.57 -39.50 -5.62
N GLY A 219 -36.33 -39.44 -6.12
CA GLY A 219 -35.85 -40.29 -7.21
C GLY A 219 -35.82 -41.79 -6.89
N ARG A 220 -35.78 -42.17 -5.61
CA ARG A 220 -35.92 -43.57 -5.13
C ARG A 220 -37.37 -43.96 -4.86
N LEU A 221 -38.18 -43.05 -4.30
CA LEU A 221 -39.59 -43.29 -4.00
C LEU A 221 -40.45 -43.40 -5.26
N LYS A 222 -40.12 -42.64 -6.32
CA LYS A 222 -40.84 -42.70 -7.60
C LYS A 222 -40.88 -44.12 -8.21
N PRO A 223 -39.75 -44.79 -8.50
CA PRO A 223 -39.79 -46.14 -9.10
C PRO A 223 -40.45 -47.18 -8.19
N GLN A 224 -40.31 -47.06 -6.87
CA GLN A 224 -41.03 -47.94 -5.92
C GLN A 224 -42.56 -47.78 -6.02
N LEU A 225 -43.05 -46.55 -6.23
CA LEU A 225 -44.47 -46.29 -6.44
C LEU A 225 -44.95 -46.75 -7.84
N GLU A 226 -44.11 -46.61 -8.87
CA GLU A 226 -44.38 -47.11 -10.23
C GLU A 226 -44.42 -48.66 -10.25
N GLU A 227 -43.54 -49.32 -9.51
CA GLU A 227 -43.55 -50.78 -9.27
C GLU A 227 -44.84 -51.23 -8.57
N LYS A 228 -45.23 -50.59 -7.46
CA LYS A 228 -46.51 -50.92 -6.78
C LYS A 228 -47.75 -50.62 -7.62
N LEU A 229 -47.70 -49.61 -8.48
CA LEU A 229 -48.78 -49.36 -9.44
C LEU A 229 -48.85 -50.47 -10.50
N TYR A 230 -47.71 -51.01 -10.94
CA TYR A 230 -47.65 -52.14 -11.87
C TYR A 230 -48.13 -53.46 -11.23
N GLU A 231 -47.73 -53.76 -9.99
CA GLU A 231 -48.25 -54.90 -9.21
C GLU A 231 -49.78 -54.87 -9.10
N LEU A 232 -50.34 -53.74 -8.63
CA LEU A 232 -51.79 -53.58 -8.47
C LEU A 232 -52.54 -53.69 -9.81
N ARG A 233 -51.91 -53.29 -10.91
CA ARG A 233 -52.48 -53.44 -12.26
C ARG A 233 -52.55 -54.90 -12.70
N LEU A 234 -51.50 -55.68 -12.42
CA LEU A 234 -51.47 -57.13 -12.67
C LEU A 234 -52.50 -57.86 -11.79
N GLU A 235 -52.61 -57.51 -10.50
CA GLU A 235 -53.61 -58.10 -9.61
C GLU A 235 -55.04 -57.81 -10.10
N SER A 236 -55.33 -56.56 -10.49
CA SER A 236 -56.61 -56.17 -11.06
C SER A 236 -56.94 -56.95 -12.34
N GLN A 237 -55.97 -57.13 -13.24
CA GLN A 237 -56.15 -57.88 -14.48
C GLN A 237 -56.37 -59.38 -14.24
N ASN A 238 -55.69 -59.97 -13.24
CA ASN A 238 -55.93 -61.37 -12.88
C ASN A 238 -57.33 -61.57 -12.26
N ARG A 239 -57.76 -60.68 -11.36
CA ARG A 239 -59.12 -60.69 -10.80
C ARG A 239 -60.20 -60.52 -11.88
N GLU A 240 -59.96 -59.66 -12.88
CA GLU A 240 -60.85 -59.50 -14.04
C GLU A 240 -60.95 -60.79 -14.88
N MET A 241 -59.82 -61.50 -15.08
CA MET A 241 -59.80 -62.81 -15.74
C MET A 241 -60.53 -63.89 -14.92
N GLU A 242 -60.42 -63.88 -13.59
CA GLU A 242 -61.16 -64.78 -12.70
C GLU A 242 -62.67 -64.51 -12.76
N ILE A 243 -63.08 -63.23 -12.78
CA ILE A 243 -64.49 -62.84 -12.98
C ILE A 243 -65.00 -63.30 -14.35
N SER A 244 -64.20 -63.19 -15.43
CA SER A 244 -64.57 -63.72 -16.74
C SER A 244 -64.82 -65.23 -16.67
N LYS A 245 -63.87 -66.01 -16.12
CA LYS A 245 -63.99 -67.47 -15.96
C LYS A 245 -65.22 -67.86 -15.14
N GLN A 246 -65.53 -67.11 -14.08
CA GLN A 246 -66.74 -67.33 -13.27
C GLN A 246 -68.02 -67.04 -14.05
N ASN A 247 -68.06 -65.96 -14.84
CA ASN A 247 -69.18 -65.66 -15.74
C ASN A 247 -69.34 -66.74 -16.81
N ASP A 248 -68.26 -67.20 -17.43
CA ASP A 248 -68.28 -68.28 -18.43
C ASP A 248 -68.88 -69.57 -17.82
N LEU A 249 -68.43 -69.97 -16.64
CA LEU A 249 -68.99 -71.10 -15.89
C LEU A 249 -70.47 -70.89 -15.52
N LEU A 250 -70.87 -69.68 -15.12
CA LEU A 250 -72.27 -69.35 -14.85
C LEU A 250 -73.15 -69.46 -16.12
N THR A 251 -72.65 -69.08 -17.31
CA THR A 251 -73.40 -69.29 -18.57
C THR A 251 -73.51 -70.77 -18.95
N GLN A 252 -72.46 -71.57 -18.70
CA GLN A 252 -72.49 -73.03 -18.92
C GLN A 252 -73.48 -73.73 -17.96
N ILE A 253 -73.49 -73.33 -16.68
CA ILE A 253 -74.45 -73.83 -15.70
C ILE A 253 -75.88 -73.39 -16.08
N THR A 254 -76.06 -72.15 -16.56
CA THR A 254 -77.37 -71.64 -16.99
C THR A 254 -77.89 -72.36 -18.24
N THR A 255 -77.04 -72.63 -19.24
CA THR A 255 -77.45 -73.39 -20.43
C THR A 255 -77.71 -74.85 -20.12
N SER A 256 -76.90 -75.48 -19.26
CA SER A 256 -77.14 -76.83 -18.74
C SER A 256 -78.46 -76.91 -17.98
N ARG A 257 -78.73 -75.94 -17.10
CA ARG A 257 -80.02 -75.81 -16.39
C ARG A 257 -81.18 -75.69 -17.38
N ASN A 258 -81.11 -74.79 -18.36
CA ASN A 258 -82.17 -74.60 -19.35
C ASN A 258 -82.42 -75.88 -20.18
N ASN A 259 -81.37 -76.65 -20.49
CA ASN A 259 -81.50 -77.95 -21.14
C ASN A 259 -82.20 -78.97 -20.25
N LEU A 260 -81.84 -79.04 -18.95
CA LEU A 260 -82.53 -79.90 -17.99
C LEU A 260 -83.99 -79.50 -17.79
N GLU A 261 -84.27 -78.20 -17.68
CA GLU A 261 -85.61 -77.62 -17.55
C GLU A 261 -86.47 -77.95 -18.80
N ASN A 262 -85.88 -77.88 -20.00
CA ASN A 262 -86.50 -78.39 -21.22
C ASN A 262 -86.75 -79.92 -21.17
N THR A 263 -85.81 -80.74 -20.70
CA THR A 263 -86.05 -82.20 -20.58
C THR A 263 -87.16 -82.53 -19.58
N ILE A 264 -87.24 -81.82 -18.45
CA ILE A 264 -88.32 -81.93 -17.46
C ILE A 264 -89.66 -81.59 -18.14
N ASN A 265 -89.75 -80.47 -18.86
CA ASN A 265 -90.95 -80.10 -19.61
C ASN A 265 -91.37 -81.20 -20.62
N THR A 266 -90.42 -81.83 -21.32
CA THR A 266 -90.74 -82.96 -22.23
C THR A 266 -91.20 -84.22 -21.49
N LEU A 267 -90.71 -84.47 -20.26
CA LEU A 267 -91.14 -85.59 -19.42
C LEU A 267 -92.51 -85.33 -18.79
N GLU A 268 -92.82 -84.10 -18.40
CA GLU A 268 -94.16 -83.70 -17.95
C GLU A 268 -95.19 -83.86 -19.07
N ILE A 269 -94.87 -83.44 -20.30
CA ILE A 269 -95.72 -83.67 -21.49
C ILE A 269 -95.96 -85.17 -21.69
N LYS A 270 -94.90 -86.00 -21.71
CA LYS A 270 -95.05 -87.47 -21.82
C LYS A 270 -95.85 -88.09 -20.69
N THR A 271 -95.74 -87.56 -19.48
CA THR A 271 -96.52 -88.04 -18.32
C THR A 271 -98.00 -87.65 -18.46
N LEU A 272 -98.31 -86.50 -19.06
CA LEU A 272 -99.68 -86.10 -19.41
C LEU A 272 -100.24 -86.95 -20.58
N GLU A 273 -99.42 -87.25 -21.58
CA GLU A 273 -99.75 -88.17 -22.69
C GLU A 273 -100.10 -89.56 -22.14
N GLN A 274 -99.20 -90.18 -21.36
CA GLN A 274 -99.42 -91.48 -20.70
C GLN A 274 -100.63 -91.45 -19.76
N LYS A 275 -100.87 -90.35 -19.04
CA LYS A 275 -102.07 -90.20 -18.21
C LYS A 275 -103.35 -90.12 -19.06
N SER A 276 -103.27 -89.56 -20.27
CA SER A 276 -104.39 -89.58 -21.22
C SER A 276 -104.62 -90.96 -21.82
N GLU A 277 -103.56 -91.73 -22.10
CA GLU A 277 -103.64 -93.14 -22.53
C GLU A 277 -104.24 -94.00 -21.42
N ILE A 278 -103.82 -93.85 -20.17
CA ILE A 278 -104.41 -94.53 -19.01
C ILE A 278 -105.88 -94.16 -18.87
N ASN A 279 -106.26 -92.89 -19.02
CA ASN A 279 -107.68 -92.50 -19.01
C ASN A 279 -108.48 -93.13 -20.19
N GLN A 280 -107.88 -93.27 -21.38
CA GLN A 280 -108.52 -93.94 -22.52
C GLN A 280 -108.68 -95.44 -22.28
N LEU A 281 -107.64 -96.11 -21.79
CA LEU A 281 -107.68 -97.52 -21.40
C LEU A 281 -108.68 -97.75 -20.24
N GLN A 282 -108.75 -96.84 -19.27
CA GLN A 282 -109.70 -96.92 -18.17
C GLN A 282 -111.15 -96.68 -18.63
N ASN A 283 -111.37 -95.82 -19.63
CA ASN A 283 -112.66 -95.70 -20.31
C ASN A 283 -113.01 -96.97 -21.12
N GLN A 284 -112.05 -97.58 -21.81
CA GLN A 284 -112.26 -98.87 -22.49
C GLN A 284 -112.58 -99.99 -21.50
N ILE A 285 -111.89 -100.05 -20.35
CA ILE A 285 -112.19 -100.97 -19.25
C ILE A 285 -113.59 -100.67 -18.67
N SER A 286 -113.99 -99.40 -18.53
CA SER A 286 -115.35 -99.04 -18.10
C SER A 286 -116.41 -99.51 -19.09
N LEU A 287 -116.18 -99.36 -20.40
CA LEU A 287 -117.08 -99.86 -21.44
C LEU A 287 -117.15 -101.39 -21.46
N LEU A 288 -116.02 -102.09 -21.29
CA LEU A 288 -115.97 -103.55 -21.16
C LEU A 288 -116.59 -104.04 -19.84
N GLN A 289 -116.57 -103.23 -18.78
CA GLN A 289 -117.31 -103.49 -17.55
C GLN A 289 -118.80 -103.26 -17.71
N GLU A 290 -119.24 -102.22 -18.41
CA GLU A 290 -120.65 -102.00 -18.76
C GLU A 290 -121.18 -103.10 -19.68
N GLU A 291 -120.39 -103.55 -20.67
CA GLU A 291 -120.74 -104.69 -21.53
C GLU A 291 -120.78 -106.00 -20.73
N ARG A 292 -119.81 -106.24 -19.84
CA ARG A 292 -119.83 -107.40 -18.94
C ARG A 292 -120.99 -107.36 -17.96
N ASP A 293 -121.34 -106.19 -17.42
CA ASP A 293 -122.47 -106.03 -16.50
C ASP A 293 -123.82 -106.10 -17.25
N LEU A 294 -123.88 -105.69 -18.52
CA LEU A 294 -125.03 -105.92 -19.41
C LEU A 294 -125.23 -107.41 -19.67
N LEU A 295 -124.16 -108.13 -20.04
CA LEU A 295 -124.18 -109.59 -20.21
C LEU A 295 -124.52 -110.30 -18.90
N GLN A 296 -123.98 -109.84 -17.77
CA GLN A 296 -124.25 -110.41 -16.44
C GLN A 296 -125.70 -110.14 -15.99
N ASN A 297 -126.29 -109.01 -16.36
CA ASN A 297 -127.72 -108.73 -16.16
C ASN A 297 -128.61 -109.58 -17.09
N GLN A 298 -128.24 -109.78 -18.36
CA GLN A 298 -128.96 -110.69 -19.27
C GLN A 298 -128.94 -112.15 -18.75
N VAL A 299 -127.80 -112.59 -18.21
CA VAL A 299 -127.68 -113.89 -17.53
C VAL A 299 -128.52 -113.93 -16.24
N TRP A 300 -128.57 -112.84 -15.46
CA TRP A 300 -129.36 -112.75 -14.23
C TRP A 300 -130.88 -112.70 -14.47
N GLU A 301 -131.33 -112.05 -15.55
CA GLU A 301 -132.73 -111.99 -15.97
C GLU A 301 -133.20 -113.37 -16.49
N LEU A 302 -132.34 -114.10 -17.20
CA LEU A 302 -132.60 -115.50 -17.61
C LEU A 302 -132.62 -116.48 -16.41
N MET A 303 -131.87 -116.21 -15.33
CA MET A 303 -131.81 -117.10 -14.15
C MET A 303 -133.01 -117.01 -13.20
N GLN A 304 -133.90 -116.02 -13.33
CA GLN A 304 -134.97 -115.79 -12.33
C GLN A 304 -136.31 -116.48 -12.61
N MET A 305 -136.40 -117.33 -13.66
CA MET A 305 -137.66 -118.00 -14.04
C MET A 305 -137.60 -119.53 -14.19
N GLU A 306 -136.53 -120.19 -13.76
CA GLU A 306 -136.56 -121.64 -13.47
C GLU A 306 -135.62 -122.00 -12.31
N THR A 307 -135.85 -123.12 -11.61
CA THR A 307 -135.23 -123.38 -10.30
C THR A 307 -134.44 -124.69 -10.25
N ILE A 308 -133.47 -124.75 -9.30
CA ILE A 308 -132.73 -125.92 -8.78
C ILE A 308 -131.37 -126.25 -9.47
N ASN A 309 -130.42 -126.68 -8.62
CA ASN A 309 -129.21 -127.52 -8.85
C ASN A 309 -127.80 -126.89 -9.06
N SER A 310 -127.00 -126.95 -7.98
CA SER A 310 -125.73 -127.71 -7.83
C SER A 310 -124.48 -127.43 -8.69
N ASN A 311 -123.41 -127.01 -7.99
CA ASN A 311 -121.98 -127.39 -8.08
C ASN A 311 -121.24 -127.47 -9.44
N CYS A 312 -120.11 -126.75 -9.56
CA CYS A 312 -118.76 -127.37 -9.71
C CYS A 312 -117.61 -126.35 -9.50
N GLU A 313 -116.38 -126.86 -9.32
CA GLU A 313 -115.10 -126.14 -9.42
C GLU A 313 -114.52 -126.22 -10.86
N ILE A 314 -113.41 -125.51 -11.15
CA ILE A 314 -112.15 -126.02 -11.79
C ILE A 314 -111.26 -124.90 -12.41
N LEU A 315 -109.93 -125.04 -12.26
CA LEU A 315 -108.84 -124.29 -12.93
C LEU A 315 -108.58 -124.80 -14.37
N PRO A 316 -108.15 -123.97 -15.34
CA PRO A 316 -106.70 -123.77 -15.64
C PRO A 316 -106.35 -122.31 -16.07
N ASP A 317 -105.15 -121.89 -16.49
CA ASP A 317 -103.71 -122.27 -16.35
C ASP A 317 -102.94 -121.70 -17.58
N ASN A 318 -101.60 -121.70 -17.54
CA ASN A 318 -100.61 -121.63 -18.64
C ASN A 318 -99.98 -120.31 -19.13
N GLN A 319 -98.65 -120.45 -19.27
CA GLN A 319 -97.68 -119.78 -20.15
C GLN A 319 -97.27 -118.32 -19.86
N GLU A 320 -95.99 -117.89 -19.90
CA GLU A 320 -94.61 -118.45 -19.85
C GLU A 320 -93.72 -117.60 -20.80
N ASN A 321 -92.38 -117.66 -20.61
CA ASN A 321 -91.33 -117.13 -21.50
C ASN A 321 -91.12 -115.57 -21.43
N ASN A 322 -89.90 -115.02 -21.45
CA ASN A 322 -88.57 -115.65 -21.43
C ASN A 322 -87.42 -114.65 -21.08
N VAL A 323 -86.32 -115.15 -20.46
CA VAL A 323 -84.88 -115.01 -20.86
C VAL A 323 -84.29 -113.59 -21.14
N GLU A 324 -83.09 -113.17 -20.70
CA GLU A 324 -81.90 -113.87 -20.15
C GLU A 324 -80.88 -112.94 -19.39
N LEU A 325 -79.73 -113.53 -18.95
CA LEU A 325 -78.33 -113.04 -18.80
C LEU A 325 -77.98 -111.51 -18.83
N PHE A 326 -76.84 -111.00 -18.33
CA PHE A 326 -75.83 -111.26 -17.26
C PHE A 326 -74.70 -110.20 -17.47
N PRO A 327 -73.91 -109.75 -16.46
CA PRO A 327 -72.90 -108.68 -16.65
C PRO A 327 -71.45 -109.18 -16.82
N PHE A 328 -70.51 -108.33 -17.28
CA PHE A 328 -69.19 -107.99 -16.68
C PHE A 328 -68.27 -107.09 -17.58
N ASP A 329 -67.19 -106.54 -16.98
CA ASP A 329 -65.90 -106.05 -17.58
C ASP A 329 -65.86 -104.73 -18.43
N GLU A 330 -64.77 -103.93 -18.59
CA GLU A 330 -63.33 -104.01 -18.16
C GLU A 330 -62.57 -102.63 -18.21
N LEU A 331 -61.35 -102.53 -17.60
CA LEU A 331 -60.17 -101.60 -17.82
C LEU A 331 -60.31 -100.04 -17.73
N LEU A 332 -59.33 -99.14 -17.40
CA LEU A 332 -57.84 -99.04 -17.29
C LEU A 332 -57.06 -98.54 -18.57
N GLN A 333 -55.90 -97.81 -18.58
CA GLN A 333 -54.89 -97.43 -17.54
C GLN A 333 -53.89 -96.25 -17.92
N THR A 334 -53.74 -95.19 -17.09
CA THR A 334 -52.45 -94.52 -16.60
C THR A 334 -51.34 -93.80 -17.46
N LEU A 335 -50.48 -92.99 -16.76
CA LEU A 335 -49.07 -92.51 -17.02
C LEU A 335 -48.78 -91.27 -17.95
N ASP A 336 -47.63 -90.55 -17.95
CA ASP A 336 -46.62 -90.04 -16.94
C ASP A 336 -45.45 -89.21 -17.62
N ILE A 337 -44.37 -88.78 -16.90
CA ILE A 337 -42.92 -88.57 -17.35
C ILE A 337 -42.55 -87.29 -18.21
N ASP A 338 -41.36 -86.60 -18.19
CA ASP A 338 -40.17 -86.45 -17.27
C ASP A 338 -39.08 -85.35 -17.66
N ILE A 339 -38.23 -84.94 -16.67
CA ILE A 339 -36.74 -84.63 -16.59
C ILE A 339 -35.97 -83.58 -17.50
N ILE A 340 -34.81 -83.06 -16.98
CA ILE A 340 -33.51 -82.52 -17.59
C ILE A 340 -33.13 -81.07 -17.13
N ASP A 341 -31.98 -80.65 -16.53
CA ASP A 341 -30.63 -81.16 -16.06
C ASP A 341 -29.37 -80.89 -17.00
N THR A 342 -28.10 -80.62 -16.62
CA THR A 342 -27.31 -80.35 -15.35
C THR A 342 -25.84 -79.84 -15.61
N GLU A 343 -25.29 -78.91 -14.77
CA GLU A 343 -23.84 -78.61 -14.41
C GLU A 343 -22.77 -78.27 -15.52
N HIS A 344 -21.49 -77.83 -15.32
CA HIS A 344 -20.56 -77.39 -14.21
C HIS A 344 -19.71 -76.14 -14.71
N ASP A 345 -18.45 -75.69 -14.48
CA ASP A 345 -17.15 -75.99 -13.77
C ASP A 345 -16.25 -74.68 -13.66
N GLN A 346 -15.00 -74.69 -13.15
CA GLN A 346 -13.96 -73.62 -13.24
C GLN A 346 -12.63 -74.00 -14.02
N PRO A 347 -11.36 -73.79 -13.56
CA PRO A 347 -10.48 -72.79 -14.22
C PRO A 347 -9.06 -73.25 -14.66
N THR A 348 -8.49 -72.64 -15.72
CA THR A 348 -7.04 -72.28 -15.82
C THR A 348 -6.74 -71.41 -17.06
N ASN A 349 -6.89 -70.10 -16.94
CA ASN A 349 -6.20 -69.08 -17.77
C ASN A 349 -6.40 -67.71 -17.09
N LEU A 350 -5.69 -66.66 -17.54
CA LEU A 350 -6.04 -65.29 -17.12
C LEU A 350 -7.50 -65.03 -17.58
N PRO A 351 -8.48 -64.78 -16.69
CA PRO A 351 -9.89 -64.81 -17.07
C PRO A 351 -10.22 -63.78 -18.16
N THR A 352 -11.23 -64.07 -18.98
CA THR A 352 -11.62 -63.22 -20.12
C THR A 352 -11.92 -61.78 -19.69
N GLU A 353 -12.50 -61.63 -18.51
CA GLU A 353 -12.71 -60.38 -17.76
C GLU A 353 -11.45 -59.50 -17.65
N TRP A 354 -10.30 -60.09 -17.35
CA TRP A 354 -9.02 -59.37 -17.22
C TRP A 354 -8.38 -59.03 -18.57
N HIS A 355 -8.68 -59.79 -19.64
CA HIS A 355 -8.31 -59.38 -21.00
C HIS A 355 -9.18 -58.20 -21.47
N ASN A 356 -10.49 -58.27 -21.23
CA ASN A 356 -11.43 -57.18 -21.52
C ASN A 356 -11.04 -55.89 -20.77
N LEU A 357 -10.61 -55.99 -19.51
CA LEU A 357 -10.05 -54.86 -18.78
C LEU A 357 -8.81 -54.27 -19.48
N LEU A 358 -7.86 -55.11 -19.89
CA LEU A 358 -6.61 -54.67 -20.53
C LEU A 358 -6.84 -53.98 -21.88
N GLU A 359 -7.85 -54.42 -22.65
CA GLU A 359 -8.22 -53.78 -23.92
C GLU A 359 -8.92 -52.43 -23.73
N ASN A 360 -9.63 -52.22 -22.61
CA ASN A 360 -10.34 -50.97 -22.31
C ASN A 360 -9.50 -49.93 -21.53
N LEU A 361 -8.39 -50.31 -20.90
CA LEU A 361 -7.49 -49.36 -20.23
C LEU A 361 -6.62 -48.60 -21.24
N SER A 362 -6.52 -47.28 -21.04
CA SER A 362 -5.63 -46.43 -21.83
C SER A 362 -4.16 -46.54 -21.38
N ALA A 363 -3.25 -46.14 -22.27
CA ALA A 363 -1.81 -46.22 -22.03
C ALA A 363 -1.32 -45.41 -20.81
N TYR A 364 -2.04 -44.36 -20.37
CA TYR A 364 -1.69 -43.58 -19.18
C TYR A 364 -2.26 -44.19 -17.88
N GLU A 365 -3.40 -44.87 -17.95
CA GLU A 365 -3.97 -45.62 -16.82
C GLU A 365 -3.13 -46.87 -16.48
N ILE A 366 -2.60 -47.54 -17.50
CA ILE A 366 -1.64 -48.64 -17.31
C ILE A 366 -0.31 -48.13 -16.70
N GLN A 367 0.10 -46.90 -17.01
CA GLN A 367 1.24 -46.24 -16.35
C GLN A 367 0.94 -45.89 -14.88
N VAL A 368 -0.31 -45.53 -14.53
CA VAL A 368 -0.74 -45.35 -13.13
C VAL A 368 -0.67 -46.68 -12.36
N LEU A 369 -1.21 -47.77 -12.91
CA LEU A 369 -1.12 -49.11 -12.29
C LEU A 369 0.34 -49.57 -12.12
N LYS A 370 1.21 -49.27 -13.10
CA LYS A 370 2.65 -49.54 -13.00
C LYS A 370 3.32 -48.69 -11.91
N ALA A 371 2.98 -47.40 -11.82
CA ALA A 371 3.54 -46.51 -10.79
C ALA A 371 3.15 -46.92 -9.36
N ILE A 372 1.96 -47.50 -9.16
CA ILE A 372 1.51 -48.05 -7.87
C ILE A 372 2.25 -49.36 -7.51
N LEU A 373 2.70 -50.14 -8.50
CA LEU A 373 3.44 -51.39 -8.26
C LEU A 373 4.96 -51.24 -8.14
N GLU A 374 5.54 -50.11 -8.56
CA GLU A 374 7.01 -49.92 -8.65
C GLU A 374 7.60 -48.86 -7.71
N LYS A 375 6.79 -48.07 -6.98
CA LYS A 375 7.30 -46.93 -6.17
C LYS A 375 6.68 -46.83 -4.77
N ASP A 376 7.54 -46.59 -3.78
CA ASP A 376 7.17 -46.35 -2.37
C ASP A 376 6.32 -45.08 -2.15
N ASN A 377 6.27 -44.17 -3.14
CA ASN A 377 5.34 -43.04 -3.17
C ASN A 377 4.72 -42.92 -4.57
N PRO A 378 3.53 -43.48 -4.81
CA PRO A 378 2.88 -43.41 -6.11
C PRO A 378 2.26 -42.03 -6.38
N GLN A 379 1.86 -41.27 -5.35
CA GLN A 379 1.04 -40.06 -5.50
C GLN A 379 1.70 -38.98 -6.36
N GLU A 380 2.99 -38.71 -6.18
CA GLU A 380 3.70 -37.72 -7.01
C GLU A 380 3.74 -38.13 -8.49
N THR A 381 3.81 -39.44 -8.77
CA THR A 381 3.85 -39.96 -10.14
C THR A 381 2.45 -39.94 -10.77
N ILE A 382 1.41 -40.34 -10.03
CA ILE A 382 0.02 -40.22 -10.49
C ILE A 382 -0.33 -38.75 -10.74
N LYS A 383 0.14 -37.83 -9.90
CA LYS A 383 -0.03 -36.39 -10.11
C LYS A 383 0.63 -35.90 -11.40
N GLN A 384 1.87 -36.30 -11.67
CA GLN A 384 2.56 -35.94 -12.93
C GLN A 384 1.83 -36.50 -14.16
N ILE A 385 1.31 -37.74 -14.09
CA ILE A 385 0.52 -38.35 -15.16
C ILE A 385 -0.82 -37.62 -15.36
N ALA A 386 -1.50 -37.23 -14.27
CA ALA A 386 -2.75 -36.48 -14.31
C ALA A 386 -2.56 -35.07 -14.92
N GLU A 387 -1.54 -34.33 -14.47
CA GLU A 387 -1.20 -33.01 -15.01
C GLU A 387 -0.83 -33.09 -16.51
N ALA A 388 -0.10 -34.13 -16.94
CA ALA A 388 0.26 -34.36 -18.34
C ALA A 388 -0.94 -34.69 -19.25
N ASN A 389 -2.01 -35.28 -18.70
CA ASN A 389 -3.23 -35.66 -19.44
C ASN A 389 -4.43 -34.72 -19.18
N ILE A 390 -4.22 -33.62 -18.46
CA ILE A 390 -5.25 -32.62 -18.10
C ILE A 390 -6.42 -33.25 -17.31
N THR A 391 -6.11 -34.20 -16.42
CA THR A 391 -7.05 -34.87 -15.50
C THR A 391 -6.69 -34.58 -14.04
N MET A 392 -7.50 -35.07 -13.10
CA MET A 392 -7.19 -35.02 -11.65
C MET A 392 -6.76 -36.41 -11.15
N PRO A 393 -5.81 -36.52 -10.21
CA PRO A 393 -5.28 -37.81 -9.74
C PRO A 393 -6.35 -38.79 -9.27
N ASN A 394 -7.32 -38.30 -8.48
CA ASN A 394 -8.41 -39.12 -7.96
C ASN A 394 -9.30 -39.62 -9.11
N LEU A 395 -9.63 -38.79 -10.09
CA LEU A 395 -10.45 -39.19 -11.25
C LEU A 395 -9.77 -40.26 -12.12
N LEU A 396 -8.44 -40.32 -12.18
CA LEU A 396 -7.74 -41.43 -12.84
C LEU A 396 -7.88 -42.74 -12.04
N ILE A 397 -7.76 -42.68 -10.71
CA ILE A 397 -7.93 -43.85 -9.84
C ILE A 397 -9.38 -44.34 -9.87
N ASP A 398 -10.34 -43.41 -9.84
CA ASP A 398 -11.77 -43.69 -9.94
C ASP A 398 -12.13 -44.28 -11.31
N ALA A 399 -11.62 -43.73 -12.42
CA ALA A 399 -11.83 -44.29 -13.76
C ALA A 399 -11.27 -45.71 -13.91
N ILE A 400 -10.05 -45.97 -13.42
CA ILE A 400 -9.47 -47.33 -13.38
C ILE A 400 -10.35 -48.28 -12.56
N ASN A 401 -10.90 -47.80 -11.43
CA ASN A 401 -11.80 -48.59 -10.59
C ASN A 401 -13.20 -48.79 -11.20
N GLU A 402 -13.72 -47.85 -11.99
CA GLU A 402 -14.97 -48.04 -12.75
C GLU A 402 -14.78 -49.04 -13.89
N ILE A 403 -13.69 -48.95 -14.66
CA ILE A 403 -13.34 -49.93 -15.70
C ILE A 403 -13.14 -51.32 -15.08
N ALA A 404 -12.48 -51.40 -13.92
CA ALA A 404 -12.33 -52.64 -13.17
C ALA A 404 -13.66 -53.22 -12.69
N ASN A 405 -14.55 -52.38 -12.17
CA ASN A 405 -15.87 -52.80 -11.72
C ASN A 405 -16.77 -53.24 -12.89
N GLN A 406 -16.65 -52.62 -14.07
CA GLN A 406 -17.35 -53.03 -15.28
C GLN A 406 -16.83 -54.35 -15.87
N ALA A 407 -15.52 -54.61 -15.78
CA ALA A 407 -14.90 -55.80 -16.38
C ALA A 407 -14.84 -57.02 -15.47
N ILE A 408 -14.69 -56.85 -14.15
CA ILE A 408 -14.42 -57.91 -13.15
C ILE A 408 -15.41 -57.87 -11.97
N GLY A 409 -16.28 -56.84 -11.89
CA GLY A 409 -17.23 -56.69 -10.77
C GLY A 409 -16.59 -56.30 -9.42
N LYS A 410 -15.32 -55.87 -9.43
CA LYS A 410 -14.55 -55.42 -8.27
C LYS A 410 -13.66 -54.23 -8.61
N SER A 411 -13.47 -53.32 -7.65
CA SER A 411 -12.42 -52.30 -7.69
C SER A 411 -11.03 -52.94 -7.49
N ILE A 412 -9.98 -52.33 -8.04
CA ILE A 412 -8.59 -52.85 -7.98
C ILE A 412 -7.71 -52.02 -7.05
N ILE A 413 -7.95 -50.71 -6.95
CA ILE A 413 -7.18 -49.77 -6.10
C ILE A 413 -8.04 -49.37 -4.90
N GLU A 414 -7.54 -49.51 -3.68
CA GLU A 414 -8.26 -49.03 -2.49
C GLU A 414 -8.12 -47.51 -2.34
N THR A 415 -9.26 -46.81 -2.42
CA THR A 415 -9.39 -45.35 -2.29
C THR A 415 -9.61 -44.87 -0.85
N LYS A 416 -9.56 -45.77 0.14
CA LYS A 416 -9.76 -45.44 1.57
C LYS A 416 -8.47 -45.07 2.31
N SER A 417 -7.32 -45.49 1.78
CA SER A 417 -6.00 -45.21 2.35
C SER A 417 -5.47 -43.87 1.85
N GLU A 418 -4.68 -43.18 2.69
CA GLU A 418 -4.06 -41.90 2.34
C GLU A 418 -2.97 -42.05 1.26
N ILE A 419 -2.61 -43.28 0.91
CA ILE A 419 -1.80 -43.69 -0.25
C ILE A 419 -2.62 -44.71 -1.05
N PRO A 420 -2.74 -44.59 -2.40
CA PRO A 420 -3.49 -45.55 -3.21
C PRO A 420 -2.69 -46.85 -3.39
N GLU A 421 -3.25 -47.96 -2.91
CA GLU A 421 -2.65 -49.31 -2.95
C GLU A 421 -3.54 -50.28 -3.73
N ILE A 422 -2.96 -51.30 -4.35
CA ILE A 422 -3.71 -52.34 -5.08
C ILE A 422 -4.09 -53.46 -4.12
N ILE A 423 -5.38 -53.85 -4.15
CA ILE A 423 -5.94 -54.88 -3.27
C ILE A 423 -5.20 -56.22 -3.45
N GLU A 424 -4.82 -56.86 -2.34
CA GLU A 424 -3.94 -58.04 -2.34
C GLU A 424 -4.47 -59.20 -3.21
N GLU A 425 -5.79 -59.45 -3.22
CA GLU A 425 -6.46 -60.44 -4.09
C GLU A 425 -6.20 -60.24 -5.59
N HIS A 426 -5.82 -59.03 -6.00
CA HIS A 426 -5.73 -58.59 -7.40
C HIS A 426 -4.30 -58.28 -7.83
N LEU A 427 -3.38 -58.11 -6.89
CA LEU A 427 -1.96 -57.83 -7.12
C LEU A 427 -1.31 -58.83 -8.09
N LEU A 428 -1.59 -60.13 -7.94
CA LEU A 428 -1.05 -61.18 -8.83
C LEU A 428 -1.53 -61.03 -10.28
N ASN A 429 -2.82 -60.74 -10.47
CA ASN A 429 -3.42 -60.58 -11.80
C ASN A 429 -2.93 -59.30 -12.47
N VAL A 430 -2.90 -58.15 -11.76
CA VAL A 430 -2.35 -56.89 -12.28
C VAL A 430 -0.88 -57.04 -12.65
N LYS A 431 -0.08 -57.74 -11.83
CA LYS A 431 1.33 -58.04 -12.14
C LYS A 431 1.49 -58.88 -13.41
N THR A 432 0.63 -59.88 -13.63
CA THR A 432 0.65 -60.64 -14.90
C THR A 432 0.17 -59.84 -16.10
N MET A 433 -0.79 -58.92 -15.94
CA MET A 433 -1.20 -57.99 -17.01
C MET A 433 -0.06 -57.06 -17.44
N ILE A 434 0.61 -56.40 -16.49
CA ILE A 434 1.72 -55.49 -16.81
C ILE A 434 2.87 -56.27 -17.46
N SER A 435 3.11 -57.53 -17.07
CA SER A 435 4.10 -58.40 -17.74
C SER A 435 3.75 -58.83 -19.17
N LYS A 436 2.52 -58.56 -19.66
CA LYS A 436 2.11 -58.70 -21.06
C LYS A 436 2.15 -57.38 -21.85
N TYR A 437 2.29 -56.23 -21.17
CA TYR A 437 2.24 -54.89 -21.77
C TYR A 437 3.61 -54.20 -21.83
N SER A 438 4.61 -54.75 -21.13
CA SER A 438 6.01 -54.27 -21.12
C SER A 438 6.95 -55.10 -21.97
#